data_AF-E4MDR2-F1
#
_entry.id   AF-E4MDR2-F1
#
_cell.length_a   1.000
_cell.length_b   1.000
_cell.length_c   1.000
_cell.angle_alpha   90.00
_cell.angle_beta   90.00
_cell.angle_gamma   90.00
#
_symmetry.space_group_name_H-M   'P 1'
#
loop_
_entity.id
_entity.type
_entity.pdbx_description
1 polymer ?
#
loop_
_entity_poly.entity_id
_entity_poly.type
_entity_poly.pdbx_seq_one_letter_code
_entity_poly.pdbx_strand_id
1 'polypeptide(L)'
;MFGGTHTRTNFVRFRSTMRRNSLSLTIAKPKKRIGMKKFTLTLLLIFGTVSALFAQQSVREDIFAFLKREGYVPTFDEDRDILFKVQGINYYAIIKEVADMDYAYVEVSANFTADVPYDKLLAISNDQNRDKFVCKCSAERDGEDNCFKVAMEFITNNRTNTEYQMAHALRLLPGWIEKFKEELD
;
A
#
# COMPACT_ATOMS: atom_id res chain seq x y z
N MET A 1 -63.96 10.19 -7.75
CA MET A 1 -64.86 11.35 -7.79
C MET A 1 -64.21 12.48 -7.00
N PHE A 2 -63.99 13.65 -7.65
CA PHE A 2 -63.64 15.00 -7.15
C PHE A 2 -62.46 15.17 -6.15
N GLY A 3 -61.54 16.14 -6.26
CA GLY A 3 -61.40 17.31 -7.15
C GLY A 3 -60.31 18.28 -6.62
N GLY A 4 -59.94 19.29 -7.44
CA GLY A 4 -59.20 20.52 -7.06
C GLY A 4 -57.68 20.35 -6.84
N THR A 5 -56.76 21.24 -7.23
CA THR A 5 -56.82 22.72 -7.34
C THR A 5 -55.73 23.28 -8.27
N HIS A 6 -56.01 24.49 -8.77
CA HIS A 6 -55.18 25.37 -9.61
C HIS A 6 -53.74 25.64 -9.17
N THR A 7 -52.88 25.89 -10.17
CA THR A 7 -52.05 27.10 -10.21
C THR A 7 -51.85 27.59 -11.65
N ARG A 8 -52.30 28.82 -11.90
CA ARG A 8 -51.98 29.63 -13.08
C ARG A 8 -50.66 30.35 -12.81
N THR A 9 -49.76 30.41 -13.79
CA THR A 9 -48.96 31.62 -14.00
C THR A 9 -48.58 31.80 -15.47
N ASN A 10 -48.73 33.05 -15.90
CA ASN A 10 -48.69 33.55 -17.28
C ASN A 10 -47.29 33.52 -17.89
N PHE A 11 -47.18 33.34 -19.21
CA PHE A 11 -46.16 34.03 -20.00
C PHE A 11 -46.63 34.42 -21.41
N VAL A 12 -46.73 35.74 -21.57
CA VAL A 12 -46.67 36.65 -22.73
C VAL A 12 -46.76 36.07 -24.15
N ARG A 13 -47.78 36.53 -24.88
CA ARG A 13 -47.95 36.43 -26.33
C ARG A 13 -47.17 37.54 -27.03
N PHE A 14 -46.08 37.22 -27.71
CA PHE A 14 -45.51 38.11 -28.73
C PHE A 14 -46.05 37.73 -30.11
N ARG A 15 -46.83 38.62 -30.71
CA ARG A 15 -47.07 38.65 -32.16
C ARG A 15 -45.94 39.47 -32.79
N SER A 16 -45.18 38.90 -33.71
CA SER A 16 -44.58 39.70 -34.78
C SER A 16 -44.63 38.98 -36.13
N THR A 17 -45.40 39.61 -37.01
CA THR A 17 -45.26 39.75 -38.47
C THR A 17 -44.52 38.69 -39.28
N MET A 18 -45.32 38.05 -40.16
CA MET A 18 -44.92 37.38 -41.39
C MET A 18 -44.02 38.27 -42.28
N ARG A 19 -42.92 37.72 -42.80
CA ARG A 19 -42.42 38.03 -44.14
C ARG A 19 -42.05 36.73 -44.84
N ARG A 20 -42.84 36.37 -45.84
CA ARG A 20 -42.49 35.41 -46.88
C ARG A 20 -41.49 36.09 -47.82
N ASN A 21 -40.31 35.52 -47.98
CA ASN A 21 -39.52 35.69 -49.19
C ASN A 21 -39.33 34.30 -49.81
N SER A 22 -39.91 34.14 -50.99
CA SER A 22 -39.59 33.10 -51.96
C SER A 22 -38.13 33.21 -52.39
N LEU A 23 -37.45 32.10 -52.66
CA LEU A 23 -36.65 31.88 -53.89
C LEU A 23 -36.04 30.47 -53.93
N SER A 24 -36.37 29.77 -55.03
CA SER A 24 -35.69 28.67 -55.75
C SER A 24 -34.90 27.59 -54.98
N LEU A 25 -35.36 26.34 -55.15
CA LEU A 25 -34.64 25.12 -54.84
C LEU A 25 -33.70 24.75 -56.01
N THR A 26 -32.38 24.84 -55.82
CA THR A 26 -31.40 24.23 -56.74
C THR A 26 -30.91 22.93 -56.14
N ILE A 27 -31.25 21.80 -56.75
CA ILE A 27 -30.81 20.46 -56.38
C ILE A 27 -29.32 20.32 -56.76
N ALA A 28 -28.44 20.36 -55.76
CA ALA A 28 -27.05 19.94 -55.93
C ALA A 28 -26.93 18.41 -55.78
N LYS A 29 -26.27 17.77 -56.74
CA LYS A 29 -25.99 16.32 -56.73
C LYS A 29 -25.20 15.91 -55.48
N PRO A 30 -25.43 14.71 -54.91
CA PRO A 30 -24.75 14.27 -53.70
C PRO A 30 -23.25 14.10 -53.94
N LYS A 31 -22.44 14.81 -53.15
CA LYS A 31 -21.00 14.63 -53.07
C LYS A 31 -20.71 13.29 -52.39
N LYS A 32 -19.94 12.45 -53.08
CA LYS A 32 -19.53 11.09 -52.69
C LYS A 32 -19.08 11.07 -51.21
N ARG A 33 -19.82 10.37 -50.35
CA ARG A 33 -19.42 10.06 -48.97
C ARG A 33 -18.14 9.22 -49.03
N ILE A 34 -17.00 9.83 -48.74
CA ILE A 34 -15.77 9.10 -48.42
C ILE A 34 -15.97 8.60 -46.99
N GLY A 35 -16.08 7.29 -46.84
CA GLY A 35 -16.37 6.65 -45.56
C GLY A 35 -15.29 6.91 -44.53
N MET A 36 -15.65 7.55 -43.43
CA MET A 36 -14.94 7.41 -42.17
C MET A 36 -15.20 6.00 -41.61
N LYS A 37 -14.36 5.04 -42.01
CA LYS A 37 -14.24 3.72 -41.36
C LYS A 37 -12.82 3.48 -40.84
N LYS A 38 -12.12 4.53 -40.40
CA LYS A 38 -10.71 4.43 -39.96
C LYS A 38 -10.35 5.21 -38.70
N PHE A 39 -11.33 5.60 -37.87
CA PHE A 39 -11.04 6.35 -36.63
C PHE A 39 -11.44 5.63 -35.34
N THR A 40 -11.98 4.42 -35.40
CA THR A 40 -12.32 3.62 -34.22
C THR A 40 -11.29 2.56 -33.85
N LEU A 41 -10.41 2.15 -34.79
CA LEU A 41 -9.43 1.10 -34.52
C LEU A 41 -8.18 1.61 -33.81
N THR A 42 -7.76 2.85 -34.09
CA THR A 42 -6.57 3.45 -33.47
C THR A 42 -6.76 3.73 -31.98
N LEU A 43 -7.97 4.08 -31.54
CA LEU A 43 -8.26 4.30 -30.12
C LEU A 43 -8.33 2.97 -29.33
N LEU A 44 -8.82 1.90 -29.96
CA LEU A 44 -8.84 0.56 -29.35
C LEU A 44 -7.42 -0.03 -29.18
N LEU A 45 -6.50 0.29 -30.10
CA LEU A 45 -5.09 -0.07 -30.02
C LEU A 45 -4.32 0.71 -28.93
N ILE A 46 -4.77 1.90 -28.54
CA ILE A 46 -4.16 2.68 -27.44
C ILE A 46 -4.60 2.15 -26.05
N PHE A 47 -5.75 1.46 -25.96
CA PHE A 47 -6.18 0.76 -24.74
C PHE A 47 -5.82 -0.73 -24.72
N GLY A 48 -5.26 -1.28 -25.81
CA GLY A 48 -4.99 -2.71 -25.97
C GLY A 48 -3.59 -3.18 -25.56
N THR A 49 -2.72 -2.30 -25.06
CA THR A 49 -1.35 -2.66 -24.64
C THR A 49 -1.04 -2.42 -23.17
N VAL A 50 -2.03 -2.07 -22.34
CA VAL A 50 -1.88 -2.22 -20.88
C VAL A 50 -2.16 -3.69 -20.50
N SER A 51 -1.56 -4.62 -21.23
CA SER A 51 -1.44 -6.00 -20.79
C SER A 51 -0.26 -6.04 -19.83
N ALA A 52 -0.56 -5.70 -18.57
CA ALA A 52 0.12 -6.21 -17.39
C ALA A 52 1.65 -6.25 -17.46
N LEU A 53 2.31 -5.08 -17.49
CA LEU A 53 3.54 -4.95 -16.73
C LEU A 53 3.15 -4.70 -15.27
N PHE A 54 2.47 -5.68 -14.64
CA PHE A 54 2.63 -5.80 -13.20
C PHE A 54 4.07 -6.25 -13.05
N ALA A 55 4.99 -5.29 -12.88
CA ALA A 55 6.21 -5.60 -12.17
C ALA A 55 5.74 -6.33 -10.91
N GLN A 56 6.15 -7.59 -10.74
CA GLN A 56 5.86 -8.32 -9.52
C GLN A 56 6.34 -7.43 -8.39
N GLN A 57 5.39 -6.80 -7.69
CA GLN A 57 5.71 -5.84 -6.65
C GLN A 57 6.55 -6.60 -5.65
N SER A 58 7.77 -6.11 -5.39
CA SER A 58 8.70 -6.84 -4.54
C SER A 58 8.11 -6.95 -3.14
N VAL A 59 8.48 -7.98 -2.38
CA VAL A 59 8.04 -8.13 -0.98
C VAL A 59 8.36 -6.87 -0.18
N ARG A 60 9.50 -6.23 -0.48
CA ARG A 60 9.88 -4.93 0.07
C ARG A 60 8.84 -3.84 -0.22
N GLU A 61 8.41 -3.68 -1.46
CA GLU A 61 7.39 -2.68 -1.84
C GLU A 61 6.02 -2.99 -1.23
N ASP A 62 5.66 -4.27 -1.09
CA ASP A 62 4.43 -4.68 -0.42
C ASP A 62 4.44 -4.28 1.06
N ILE A 63 5.53 -4.55 1.78
CA ILE A 63 5.70 -4.14 3.19
C ILE A 63 5.66 -2.62 3.31
N PHE A 64 6.37 -1.91 2.42
CA PHE A 64 6.42 -0.45 2.44
C PHE A 64 5.03 0.18 2.23
N ALA A 65 4.26 -0.35 1.28
CA ALA A 65 2.90 0.09 1.00
C ALA A 65 1.93 -0.28 2.14
N PHE A 66 2.08 -1.45 2.74
CA PHE A 66 1.33 -1.89 3.91
C PHE A 66 1.53 -0.92 5.08
N LEU A 67 2.78 -0.63 5.45
CA LEU A 67 3.10 0.26 6.56
C LEU A 67 2.51 1.67 6.37
N LYS A 68 2.61 2.23 5.15
CA LYS A 68 1.97 3.52 4.83
C LYS A 68 0.45 3.48 5.00
N ARG A 69 -0.18 2.39 4.58
CA ARG A 69 -1.64 2.22 4.68
C ARG A 69 -2.10 2.10 6.14
N GLU A 70 -1.30 1.46 6.98
CA GLU A 70 -1.53 1.38 8.43
C GLU A 70 -1.22 2.70 9.18
N GLY A 71 -0.76 3.74 8.47
CA GLY A 71 -0.51 5.08 9.04
C GLY A 71 0.91 5.30 9.56
N TYR A 72 1.84 4.38 9.30
CA TYR A 72 3.25 4.57 9.60
C TYR A 72 3.97 5.38 8.51
N VAL A 73 5.14 5.89 8.84
CA VAL A 73 6.01 6.64 7.92
C VAL A 73 7.29 5.83 7.68
N PRO A 74 7.26 4.81 6.81
CA PRO A 74 8.44 4.03 6.48
C PRO A 74 9.40 4.81 5.58
N THR A 75 10.70 4.59 5.78
CA THR A 75 11.81 5.07 4.95
C THR A 75 12.74 3.93 4.61
N PHE A 76 13.62 4.12 3.63
CA PHE A 76 14.72 3.19 3.39
C PHE A 76 15.98 3.69 4.10
N ASP A 77 16.74 2.79 4.71
CA ASP A 77 18.09 3.08 5.18
C ASP A 77 19.14 2.89 4.07
N GLU A 78 20.42 2.92 4.45
CA GLU A 78 21.56 2.82 3.53
C GLU A 78 21.61 1.46 2.81
N ASP A 79 21.19 0.39 3.50
CA ASP A 79 21.15 -0.99 2.98
C ASP A 79 19.84 -1.32 2.25
N ARG A 80 18.94 -0.34 2.16
CA ARG A 80 17.58 -0.45 1.59
C ARG A 80 16.66 -1.37 2.37
N ASP A 81 16.93 -1.52 3.66
CA ASP A 81 15.97 -2.07 4.60
C ASP A 81 14.95 -0.99 4.98
N ILE A 82 13.79 -1.43 5.45
CA ILE A 82 12.68 -0.51 5.75
C ILE A 82 12.76 -0.12 7.22
N LEU A 83 13.06 1.14 7.47
CA LEU A 83 13.01 1.76 8.79
C LEU A 83 11.63 2.38 9.03
N PHE A 84 11.02 2.13 10.18
CA PHE A 84 9.77 2.74 10.60
C PHE A 84 9.69 2.86 12.13
N LYS A 85 8.73 3.65 12.64
CA LYS A 85 8.56 3.85 14.09
C LYS A 85 7.23 3.34 14.60
N VAL A 86 7.25 2.61 15.70
CA VAL A 86 6.06 2.21 16.47
C VAL A 86 6.25 2.69 17.90
N GLN A 87 5.32 3.52 18.41
CA GLN A 87 5.37 4.06 19.77
C GLN A 87 6.73 4.71 20.14
N GLY A 88 7.36 5.37 19.18
CA GLY A 88 8.65 6.04 19.36
C GLY A 88 9.88 5.14 19.22
N ILE A 89 9.72 3.82 19.14
CA ILE A 89 10.79 2.85 18.94
C ILE A 89 11.04 2.64 17.44
N ASN A 90 12.30 2.55 17.05
CA ASN A 90 12.71 2.22 15.68
C ASN A 90 12.57 0.71 15.43
N TYR A 91 11.97 0.37 14.29
CA TYR A 91 11.85 -0.98 13.77
C TYR A 91 12.45 -1.04 12.38
N TYR A 92 13.02 -2.19 12.07
CA TYR A 92 13.60 -2.52 10.78
C TYR A 92 12.84 -3.70 10.19
N ALA A 93 12.48 -3.62 8.92
CA ALA A 93 12.11 -4.78 8.14
C ALA A 93 13.20 -5.05 7.10
N ILE A 94 13.91 -6.16 7.32
CA ILE A 94 15.03 -6.62 6.50
C ILE A 94 14.50 -7.70 5.57
N ILE A 95 14.70 -7.52 4.26
CA ILE A 95 14.14 -8.42 3.24
C ILE A 95 15.26 -9.06 2.45
N LYS A 96 15.36 -10.38 2.54
CA LYS A 96 16.28 -11.20 1.76
C LYS A 96 15.50 -11.99 0.72
N GLU A 97 15.52 -11.48 -0.51
CA GLU A 97 15.06 -12.21 -1.68
C GLU A 97 16.12 -13.25 -2.08
N VAL A 98 15.71 -14.49 -2.28
CA VAL A 98 16.61 -15.57 -2.71
C VAL A 98 16.49 -15.71 -4.22
N ALA A 99 17.62 -15.57 -4.92
CA ALA A 99 17.66 -15.72 -6.37
C ALA A 99 17.08 -17.08 -6.78
N ASP A 100 16.32 -17.09 -7.88
CA ASP A 100 15.69 -18.27 -8.47
C ASP A 100 14.66 -18.99 -7.58
N MET A 101 14.27 -18.39 -6.45
CA MET A 101 13.18 -18.88 -5.58
C MET A 101 11.99 -17.91 -5.65
N ASP A 102 10.79 -18.44 -5.45
CA ASP A 102 9.54 -17.66 -5.51
C ASP A 102 9.17 -16.99 -4.18
N TYR A 103 10.05 -17.04 -3.17
CA TYR A 103 9.80 -16.49 -1.83
C TYR A 103 10.93 -15.57 -1.36
N ALA A 104 10.61 -14.74 -0.36
CA ALA A 104 11.56 -13.94 0.40
C ALA A 104 11.54 -14.32 1.88
N TYR A 105 12.69 -14.18 2.53
CA TYR A 105 12.81 -14.15 3.98
C TYR A 105 12.67 -12.71 4.46
N VAL A 106 11.86 -12.50 5.49
CA VAL A 106 11.66 -11.21 6.12
C VAL A 106 11.95 -11.33 7.60
N GLU A 107 12.77 -10.42 8.11
CA GLU A 107 12.93 -10.18 9.55
C GLU A 107 12.33 -8.82 9.87
N VAL A 108 11.44 -8.77 10.86
CA VAL A 108 10.96 -7.51 11.46
C VAL A 108 11.51 -7.44 12.87
N SER A 109 12.33 -6.43 13.15
CA SER A 109 13.09 -6.37 14.40
C SER A 109 13.18 -4.97 14.98
N ALA A 110 13.38 -4.92 16.31
CA ALA A 110 13.76 -3.73 17.05
C ALA A 110 15.02 -4.04 17.86
N ASN A 111 16.00 -3.15 17.77
CA ASN A 111 17.30 -3.28 18.42
C ASN A 111 17.46 -2.19 19.49
N PHE A 112 18.01 -2.57 20.64
CA PHE A 112 18.21 -1.69 21.79
C PHE A 112 19.64 -1.82 22.27
N THR A 113 20.41 -0.75 22.17
CA THR A 113 21.65 -0.63 22.93
C THR A 113 21.29 -0.49 24.40
N ALA A 114 21.90 -1.31 25.25
CA ALA A 114 21.58 -1.34 26.66
C ALA A 114 22.87 -1.30 27.51
N ASP A 115 22.91 -0.37 28.46
CA ASP A 115 24.01 -0.23 29.44
C ASP A 115 23.87 -1.28 30.56
N VAL A 116 23.89 -2.55 30.15
CA VAL A 116 23.82 -3.71 31.03
C VAL A 116 24.82 -4.77 30.58
N PRO A 117 25.32 -5.61 31.50
CA PRO A 117 26.23 -6.69 31.13
C PRO A 117 25.59 -7.66 30.13
N TYR A 118 26.37 -8.08 29.13
CA TYR A 118 25.95 -9.07 28.13
C TYR A 118 25.28 -10.31 28.73
N ASP A 119 25.83 -10.84 29.83
CA ASP A 119 25.31 -12.05 30.47
C ASP A 119 23.89 -11.85 31.04
N LYS A 120 23.54 -10.62 31.47
CA LYS A 120 22.18 -10.28 31.90
C LYS A 120 21.23 -10.29 30.71
N LEU A 121 21.61 -9.66 29.59
CA LEU A 121 20.82 -9.67 28.35
C LEU A 121 20.63 -11.08 27.80
N LEU A 122 21.66 -11.91 27.85
CA LEU A 122 21.60 -13.29 27.40
C LEU A 122 20.66 -14.12 28.27
N ALA A 123 20.70 -13.94 29.59
CA ALA A 123 19.78 -14.60 30.52
C ALA A 123 18.32 -14.19 30.24
N ILE A 124 18.05 -12.89 30.10
CA ILE A 124 16.73 -12.36 29.73
C ILE A 124 16.25 -12.94 28.39
N SER A 125 17.10 -12.90 27.37
CA SER A 125 16.78 -13.45 26.03
C SER A 125 16.38 -14.92 26.11
N ASN A 126 17.17 -15.72 26.85
CA ASN A 126 16.93 -17.15 26.98
C ASN A 126 15.66 -17.45 27.77
N ASP A 127 15.41 -16.73 28.85
CA ASP A 127 14.19 -16.92 29.64
C ASP A 127 12.95 -16.57 28.81
N GLN A 128 12.97 -15.40 28.18
CA GLN A 128 11.88 -14.97 27.29
C GLN A 128 11.65 -15.95 26.13
N ASN A 129 12.69 -16.57 25.56
CA ASN A 129 12.54 -17.50 24.45
C ASN A 129 11.94 -18.86 24.85
N ARG A 130 11.92 -19.25 26.13
CA ARG A 130 11.36 -20.55 26.57
C ARG A 130 9.86 -20.66 26.32
N ASP A 131 9.15 -19.55 26.43
CA ASP A 131 7.69 -19.48 26.32
C ASP A 131 7.22 -18.90 24.98
N LYS A 132 8.13 -18.78 24.00
CA LYS A 132 7.87 -18.12 22.71
C LYS A 132 8.06 -19.06 21.53
N PHE A 133 7.13 -18.97 20.58
CA PHE A 133 7.22 -19.68 19.30
C PHE A 133 7.44 -18.77 18.09
N VAL A 134 7.05 -17.49 18.17
CA VAL A 134 6.96 -16.61 16.98
C VAL A 134 7.95 -15.44 17.01
N CYS A 135 8.16 -14.84 18.18
CA CYS A 135 9.17 -13.78 18.34
C CYS A 135 10.39 -14.33 19.05
N LYS A 136 11.58 -13.96 18.59
CA LYS A 136 12.87 -14.35 19.15
C LYS A 136 13.55 -13.14 19.78
N CYS A 137 14.08 -13.34 20.97
CA CYS A 137 14.95 -12.39 21.66
C CYS A 137 16.41 -12.83 21.52
N SER A 138 17.32 -11.91 21.21
CA SER A 138 18.75 -12.18 21.19
C SER A 138 19.53 -11.10 21.92
N ALA A 139 20.66 -11.53 22.50
CA ALA A 139 21.69 -10.66 23.04
C ALA A 139 22.89 -10.69 22.09
N GLU A 140 23.30 -9.52 21.63
CA GLU A 140 24.35 -9.33 20.64
C GLU A 140 25.40 -8.36 21.19
N ARG A 141 26.64 -8.51 20.72
CA ARG A 141 27.71 -7.55 21.00
C ARG A 141 27.98 -6.78 19.72
N ASP A 142 27.89 -5.46 19.80
CA ASP A 142 28.17 -4.57 18.67
C ASP A 142 29.30 -3.62 19.07
N GLY A 143 30.54 -3.99 18.71
CA GLY A 143 31.73 -3.29 19.19
C GLY A 143 31.88 -3.36 20.71
N GLU A 144 31.85 -2.20 21.37
CA GLU A 144 31.90 -2.08 22.84
C GLU A 144 30.50 -2.14 23.47
N ASP A 145 29.44 -2.04 22.66
CA ASP A 145 28.07 -1.98 23.13
C ASP A 145 27.45 -3.38 23.23
N ASN A 146 26.56 -3.54 24.21
CA ASN A 146 25.69 -4.72 24.30
C ASN A 146 24.30 -4.35 23.78
N CYS A 147 23.80 -5.16 22.87
CA CYS A 147 22.54 -4.95 22.19
C CYS A 147 21.56 -6.07 22.54
N PHE A 148 20.31 -5.70 22.74
CA PHE A 148 19.19 -6.62 22.80
C PHE A 148 18.33 -6.44 21.56
N LYS A 149 17.92 -7.55 20.95
CA LYS A 149 17.07 -7.56 19.77
C LYS A 149 15.83 -8.38 20.02
N VAL A 150 14.69 -7.85 19.60
CA VAL A 150 13.43 -8.59 19.50
C VAL A 150 13.03 -8.64 18.04
N ALA A 151 12.88 -9.85 17.50
CA ALA A 151 12.57 -10.05 16.09
C ALA A 151 11.45 -11.06 15.87
N MET A 152 10.73 -10.89 14.77
CA MET A 152 9.86 -11.91 14.18
C MET A 152 10.33 -12.16 12.76
N GLU A 153 10.56 -13.43 12.43
CA GLU A 153 11.01 -13.87 11.12
C GLU A 153 9.90 -14.66 10.42
N PHE A 154 9.75 -14.47 9.11
CA PHE A 154 8.80 -15.25 8.31
C PHE A 154 9.23 -15.37 6.84
N ILE A 155 8.70 -16.39 6.17
CA ILE A 155 8.82 -16.59 4.73
C ILE A 155 7.52 -16.15 4.07
N THR A 156 7.64 -15.44 2.95
CA THR A 156 6.48 -15.05 2.16
C THR A 156 6.78 -15.04 0.66
N ASN A 157 5.78 -15.42 -0.14
CA ASN A 157 5.85 -15.44 -1.60
C ASN A 157 4.72 -14.64 -2.26
N ASN A 158 3.82 -14.05 -1.47
CA ASN A 158 2.70 -13.29 -1.99
C ASN A 158 2.30 -12.17 -1.04
N ARG A 159 1.71 -11.13 -1.62
CA ARG A 159 1.28 -9.93 -0.90
C ARG A 159 0.37 -10.23 0.30
N THR A 160 -0.63 -11.10 0.13
CA THR A 160 -1.61 -11.38 1.20
C THR A 160 -0.93 -11.98 2.43
N ASN A 161 -0.04 -12.95 2.25
CA ASN A 161 0.72 -13.52 3.34
C ASN A 161 1.72 -12.52 3.93
N THR A 162 2.38 -11.72 3.10
CA THR A 162 3.28 -10.64 3.56
C THR A 162 2.55 -9.67 4.49
N GLU A 163 1.40 -9.15 4.06
CA GLU A 163 0.61 -8.21 4.84
C GLU A 163 0.06 -8.86 6.13
N TYR A 164 -0.37 -10.12 6.06
CA TYR A 164 -0.80 -10.88 7.23
C TYR A 164 0.31 -11.02 8.27
N GLN A 165 1.51 -11.47 7.86
CA GLN A 165 2.63 -11.63 8.79
C GLN A 165 3.11 -10.30 9.36
N MET A 166 3.14 -9.23 8.55
CA MET A 166 3.45 -7.89 9.03
C MET A 166 2.46 -7.40 10.09
N ALA A 167 1.15 -7.59 9.88
CA ALA A 167 0.15 -7.24 10.88
C ALA A 167 0.35 -7.99 12.20
N HIS A 168 0.76 -9.27 12.12
CA HIS A 168 1.11 -10.06 13.29
C HIS A 168 2.37 -9.56 14.00
N ALA A 169 3.42 -9.19 13.26
CA ALA A 169 4.64 -8.61 13.82
C ALA A 169 4.34 -7.31 14.57
N LEU A 170 3.57 -6.39 13.96
CA LEU A 170 3.17 -5.12 14.59
C LEU A 170 2.34 -5.30 15.86
N ARG A 171 1.60 -6.40 15.97
CA ARG A 171 0.80 -6.73 17.15
C ARG A 171 1.63 -7.38 18.27
N LEU A 172 2.59 -8.23 17.92
CA LEU A 172 3.31 -9.06 18.89
C LEU A 172 4.57 -8.38 19.44
N LEU A 173 5.36 -7.73 18.57
CA LEU A 173 6.66 -7.18 18.97
C LEU A 173 6.56 -6.13 20.10
N PRO A 174 5.60 -5.19 20.10
CA PRO A 174 5.49 -4.20 21.18
C PRO A 174 5.33 -4.85 22.56
N GLY A 175 4.51 -5.90 22.68
CA GLY A 175 4.30 -6.58 23.96
C GLY A 175 5.56 -7.25 24.50
N TRP A 176 6.41 -7.79 23.62
CA TRP A 176 7.69 -8.38 24.03
C TRP A 176 8.76 -7.36 24.38
N ILE A 177 8.72 -6.19 23.74
CA ILE A 177 9.60 -5.08 24.07
C ILE A 177 9.24 -4.50 25.45
N GLU A 178 7.95 -4.37 25.78
CA GLU A 178 7.53 -3.95 27.12
C GLU A 178 7.99 -4.96 28.19
N LYS A 179 7.79 -6.27 27.96
CA LYS A 179 8.32 -7.30 28.87
C LYS A 179 9.84 -7.20 29.08
N PHE A 180 10.59 -6.92 28.01
CA PHE A 180 12.03 -6.69 28.12
C PHE A 180 12.37 -5.48 28.99
N LYS A 181 11.66 -4.35 28.83
CA LYS A 181 11.88 -3.16 29.67
C LYS A 181 11.60 -3.44 31.15
N GLU A 182 10.53 -4.17 31.45
CA GLU A 182 10.18 -4.57 32.83
C GLU A 182 11.26 -5.43 33.51
N GLU A 183 12.01 -6.23 32.74
CA GLU A 183 13.10 -7.09 33.25
C GLU A 183 14.46 -6.38 33.33
N LEU A 184 14.57 -5.19 32.73
CA LEU A 184 15.77 -4.36 32.81
C LEU A 184 15.83 -3.55 34.11
N ASP A 185 14.69 -3.00 34.53
CA ASP A 185 14.47 -2.23 35.78
C ASP A 185 14.79 -3.06 37.04
#